data_AF-A0A7D9IQZ3-F1
#
_entry.id   AF-A0A7D9IQZ3-F1
#
_cell.length_a   1.000
_cell.length_b   1.000
_cell.length_c   1.000
_cell.angle_alpha   90.00
_cell.angle_beta   90.00
_cell.angle_gamma   90.00
#
_symmetry.space_group_name_H-M   'P 1'
#
loop_
_entity.id
_entity.type
_entity.pdbx_description
1 polymer ?
#
loop_
_entity_poly.entity_id
_entity_poly.type
_entity_poly.pdbx_seq_one_letter_code
_entity_poly.pdbx_strand_id
1 'polypeptide(L)'
;MFKKIKKLNITSAIGMGITSSALKVEEKTPLFYNGAKICEKNDKAQETFRLYYISQSDVYEAVLYNPDERTVCLSVFRIEDERKAKDMFRQLCERLTPFYQSSSRCYKTPILQSLLNCLEEHPDMELAVVARTTGLTECLKHEKIAASAKAVDATDAGNTETSLLQATKFGFKGKMENFVSKAGATSLTKGDEKGNTAVHYAVGQPELLDKILLRATEL
;
A
#
# COMPACT_ATOMS: atom_id res chain seq x y z
N MET A 1 -5.31 -55.39 20.35
CA MET A 1 -4.79 -54.01 20.35
C MET A 1 -5.19 -53.33 19.05
N PHE A 2 -6.17 -52.42 19.06
CA PHE A 2 -6.48 -51.56 17.92
C PHE A 2 -6.81 -50.16 18.44
N LYS A 3 -5.98 -49.17 18.11
CA LYS A 3 -6.14 -47.76 18.49
C LYS A 3 -7.23 -47.10 17.64
N LYS A 4 -8.22 -46.49 18.29
CA LYS A 4 -9.21 -45.60 17.67
C LYS A 4 -8.51 -44.35 17.11
N ILE A 5 -8.61 -44.14 15.80
CA ILE A 5 -8.21 -42.90 15.13
C ILE A 5 -9.36 -41.89 15.33
N LYS A 6 -9.07 -40.78 16.02
CA LYS A 6 -9.97 -39.62 16.10
C LYS A 6 -10.03 -38.97 14.73
N LYS A 7 -11.23 -38.90 14.12
CA LYS A 7 -11.50 -38.02 12.98
C LYS A 7 -11.28 -36.57 13.45
N LEU A 8 -10.24 -35.91 12.93
CA LEU A 8 -10.11 -34.46 13.02
C LEU A 8 -11.18 -33.84 12.11
N ASN A 9 -12.08 -33.07 12.70
CA ASN A 9 -13.04 -32.25 11.98
C ASN A 9 -12.30 -30.99 11.53
N ILE A 10 -11.86 -30.96 10.27
CA ILE A 10 -11.23 -29.79 9.66
C ILE A 10 -12.35 -28.95 9.07
N THR A 11 -12.87 -28.02 9.88
CA THR A 11 -13.68 -26.92 9.37
C THR A 11 -13.09 -25.66 9.99
N SER A 12 -12.03 -25.16 9.36
CA SER A 12 -11.43 -23.88 9.72
C SER A 12 -11.52 -22.93 8.53
N ALA A 13 -12.43 -21.97 8.69
CA ALA A 13 -12.34 -20.60 8.21
C ALA A 13 -12.05 -20.38 6.71
N ILE A 14 -13.12 -20.33 5.92
CA ILE A 14 -13.22 -19.35 4.83
C ILE A 14 -14.27 -18.32 5.28
N GLY A 15 -13.90 -17.53 6.27
CA GLY A 15 -14.56 -16.26 6.52
C GLY A 15 -13.83 -15.21 5.70
N MET A 16 -14.23 -15.02 4.44
CA MET A 16 -13.95 -13.77 3.75
C MET A 16 -14.77 -12.69 4.47
N GLY A 17 -14.21 -12.18 5.56
CA GLY A 17 -14.68 -10.95 6.17
C GLY A 17 -14.41 -9.84 5.16
N ILE A 18 -15.47 -9.30 4.59
CA ILE A 18 -15.42 -8.00 3.90
C ILE A 18 -15.19 -6.99 5.03
N THR A 19 -13.94 -6.78 5.42
CA THR A 19 -13.59 -5.68 6.31
C THR A 19 -13.81 -4.42 5.48
N SER A 20 -14.89 -3.68 5.78
CA SER A 20 -15.06 -2.34 5.23
C SER A 20 -13.81 -1.54 5.56
N SER A 21 -13.06 -1.13 4.53
CA SER A 21 -11.88 -0.28 4.71
C SER A 21 -12.27 0.97 5.51
N ALA A 22 -11.46 1.31 6.51
CA ALA A 22 -11.63 2.56 7.25
C ALA A 22 -11.12 3.76 6.44
N LEU A 23 -10.38 3.52 5.35
CA LEU A 23 -9.75 4.53 4.51
C LEU A 23 -10.64 4.82 3.29
N LYS A 24 -11.34 5.95 3.34
CA LYS A 24 -12.20 6.40 2.25
C LYS A 24 -11.96 7.87 1.98
N VAL A 25 -11.56 8.16 0.74
CA VAL A 25 -11.28 9.50 0.29
C VAL A 25 -12.55 10.19 -0.17
N GLU A 26 -12.86 11.33 0.44
CA GLU A 26 -14.01 12.17 0.07
C GLU A 26 -13.59 13.62 -0.08
N GLU A 27 -14.01 14.26 -1.17
CA GLU A 27 -13.80 15.69 -1.38
C GLU A 27 -14.72 16.51 -0.47
N LYS A 28 -14.15 17.51 0.20
CA LYS A 28 -14.86 18.42 1.09
C LYS A 28 -14.37 19.85 0.92
N THR A 29 -15.20 20.80 1.31
CA THR A 29 -14.82 22.21 1.42
C THR A 29 -14.07 22.45 2.74
N PRO A 30 -12.91 23.14 2.75
CA PRO A 30 -12.18 23.48 3.97
C PRO A 30 -13.01 24.19 5.05
N LEU A 31 -14.02 24.97 4.64
CA LEU A 31 -14.96 25.65 5.53
C LEU A 31 -15.74 24.71 6.46
N PHE A 32 -15.90 23.43 6.09
CA PHE A 32 -16.53 22.42 6.94
C PHE A 32 -15.80 22.24 8.28
N TYR A 33 -14.48 22.51 8.29
CA TYR A 33 -13.64 22.36 9.47
C TYR A 33 -13.45 23.67 10.25
N ASN A 34 -14.15 24.75 9.87
CA ASN A 34 -14.15 25.99 10.63
C ASN A 34 -14.78 25.74 12.01
N GLY A 35 -13.98 25.88 13.07
CA GLY A 35 -14.42 25.63 14.44
C GLY A 35 -14.24 24.18 14.91
N ALA A 36 -13.79 23.26 14.05
CA ALA A 36 -13.37 21.94 14.47
C ALA A 36 -12.07 22.03 15.28
N LYS A 37 -11.95 21.19 16.32
CA LYS A 37 -10.74 21.16 17.16
C LYS A 37 -9.64 20.41 16.40
N ILE A 38 -8.48 21.04 16.23
CA ILE A 38 -7.30 20.35 15.69
C ILE A 38 -6.69 19.48 16.79
N CYS A 39 -6.62 18.17 16.56
CA CYS A 39 -6.05 17.20 17.47
C CYS A 39 -4.56 16.97 17.21
N GLU A 40 -4.19 16.80 15.93
CA GLU A 40 -2.80 16.60 15.50
C GLU A 40 -2.57 17.26 14.14
N LYS A 41 -1.32 17.64 13.88
CA LYS A 41 -0.86 18.17 12.60
C LYS A 41 0.44 17.47 12.22
N ASN A 42 0.68 17.35 10.93
CA ASN A 42 1.95 16.85 10.45
C ASN A 42 2.99 17.96 10.34
N ASP A 43 3.85 18.08 11.35
CA ASP A 43 4.93 19.09 11.40
C ASP A 43 6.03 18.85 10.36
N LYS A 44 6.07 17.66 9.72
CA LYS A 44 7.12 17.27 8.77
C LYS A 44 6.82 17.69 7.32
N ALA A 45 5.67 18.30 7.07
CA ALA A 45 5.28 18.84 5.77
C ALA A 45 4.83 20.31 5.90
N GLN A 46 4.75 21.06 4.79
CA GLN A 46 3.83 22.20 4.73
C GLN A 46 2.50 21.69 5.31
N GLU A 47 1.95 22.29 6.38
CA GLU A 47 0.88 21.76 7.26
C GLU A 47 -0.41 21.31 6.54
N THR A 48 -0.30 20.30 5.68
CA THR A 48 -1.26 19.88 4.67
C THR A 48 -2.05 18.69 5.16
N PHE A 49 -1.56 17.92 6.13
CA PHE A 49 -2.29 16.80 6.70
C PHE A 49 -2.59 17.05 8.18
N ARG A 50 -3.86 16.97 8.56
CA ARG A 50 -4.36 17.33 9.89
C ARG A 50 -5.42 16.34 10.37
N LEU A 51 -5.46 16.12 11.69
CA LEU A 51 -6.50 15.37 12.36
C LEU A 51 -7.41 16.35 13.11
N TYR A 52 -8.69 16.34 12.78
CA TYR A 52 -9.72 17.13 13.43
C TYR A 52 -10.59 16.25 14.33
N TYR A 53 -11.09 16.83 15.41
CA TYR A 53 -12.24 16.32 16.14
C TYR A 53 -13.46 17.20 15.82
N ILE A 54 -14.53 16.55 15.36
CA ILE A 54 -15.77 17.19 14.91
C ILE A 54 -16.85 16.92 15.95
N SER A 55 -17.07 17.90 16.83
CA SER A 55 -17.98 17.76 17.97
C SER A 55 -19.43 17.45 17.59
N GLN A 56 -19.89 17.87 16.41
CA GLN A 56 -21.27 17.64 15.96
C GLN A 56 -21.56 16.17 15.66
N SER A 57 -20.54 15.41 15.28
CA SER A 57 -20.65 14.01 14.86
C SER A 57 -19.84 13.05 15.74
N ASP A 58 -19.17 13.58 16.78
CA ASP A 58 -18.34 12.81 17.71
C ASP A 58 -17.33 11.88 17.02
N VAL A 59 -16.65 12.41 15.99
CA VAL A 59 -15.67 11.67 15.19
C VAL A 59 -14.38 12.44 15.01
N TYR A 60 -13.31 11.68 14.85
CA TYR A 60 -12.00 12.16 14.44
C TYR A 60 -11.83 11.94 12.93
N GLU A 61 -11.53 13.01 12.20
CA GLU A 61 -11.42 13.01 10.75
C GLU A 61 -10.05 13.53 10.31
N ALA A 62 -9.34 12.73 9.52
CA ALA A 62 -8.05 13.12 8.94
C ALA A 62 -8.26 13.77 7.57
N VAL A 63 -7.61 14.91 7.34
CA VAL A 63 -7.86 15.77 6.19
C VAL A 63 -6.56 16.21 5.55
N LEU A 64 -6.42 15.96 4.24
CA LEU A 64 -5.32 16.40 3.40
C LEU A 64 -5.74 17.64 2.59
N TYR A 65 -4.99 18.73 2.74
CA TYR A 65 -5.15 20.00 2.05
C TYR A 65 -4.16 20.09 0.90
N ASN A 66 -4.65 20.51 -0.27
CA ASN A 66 -3.79 20.87 -1.38
C ASN A 66 -3.21 22.28 -1.13
N PRO A 67 -1.88 22.46 -1.08
CA PRO A 67 -1.30 23.79 -0.90
C PRO A 67 -1.60 24.74 -2.08
N ASP A 68 -1.79 24.18 -3.28
CA ASP A 68 -2.03 24.93 -4.51
C ASP A 68 -3.52 25.24 -4.73
N GLU A 69 -4.43 24.50 -4.07
CA GLU A 69 -5.87 24.64 -4.23
C GLU A 69 -6.57 24.71 -2.87
N ARG A 70 -7.20 25.86 -2.59
CA ARG A 70 -7.82 26.15 -1.28
C ARG A 70 -9.33 25.91 -1.23
N THR A 71 -9.93 25.52 -2.34
CA THR A 71 -11.39 25.30 -2.47
C THR A 71 -11.80 23.90 -2.03
N VAL A 72 -10.91 22.92 -2.21
CA VAL A 72 -11.16 21.50 -1.93
C VAL A 72 -10.09 20.94 -1.00
N CYS A 73 -10.49 20.05 -0.10
CA CYS A 73 -9.63 19.22 0.71
C CYS A 73 -10.15 17.77 0.68
N LEU A 74 -9.28 16.83 1.00
CA LEU A 74 -9.59 15.40 0.95
C LEU A 74 -9.71 14.88 2.38
N SER A 75 -10.91 14.45 2.76
CA SER A 75 -11.12 13.57 3.91
C SER A 75 -10.49 12.22 3.61
N VAL A 76 -9.73 11.64 4.54
CA VAL A 76 -8.96 10.40 4.35
C VAL A 76 -9.56 9.23 5.13
N PHE A 77 -9.98 9.49 6.36
CA PHE A 77 -10.68 8.53 7.22
C PHE A 77 -11.55 9.25 8.24
N ARG A 78 -12.52 8.53 8.81
CA ARG A 78 -13.32 8.96 9.97
C ARG A 78 -13.39 7.83 10.98
N ILE A 79 -13.02 8.11 12.23
CA ILE A 79 -12.95 7.13 13.32
C ILE A 79 -13.49 7.77 14.60
N GLU A 80 -14.35 7.07 15.35
CA GLU A 80 -14.92 7.55 16.63
C GLU A 80 -13.91 7.47 17.79
N ASP A 81 -13.05 6.45 17.79
CA ASP A 81 -12.05 6.22 18.82
C ASP A 81 -10.82 7.13 18.64
N GLU A 82 -10.60 8.05 19.59
CA GLU A 82 -9.49 9.02 19.56
C GLU A 82 -8.12 8.34 19.42
N ARG A 83 -7.89 7.26 20.17
CA ARG A 83 -6.58 6.62 20.22
C ARG A 83 -6.30 5.94 18.88
N LYS A 84 -7.26 5.20 18.34
CA LYS A 84 -7.14 4.58 17.01
C LYS A 84 -6.96 5.63 15.91
N ALA A 85 -7.71 6.73 15.98
CA ALA A 85 -7.58 7.83 15.01
C ALA A 85 -6.19 8.45 15.02
N LYS A 86 -5.63 8.72 16.21
CA LYS A 86 -4.27 9.26 16.36
C LYS A 86 -3.20 8.29 15.88
N ASP A 87 -3.30 7.01 16.25
CA ASP A 87 -2.33 5.99 15.84
C ASP A 87 -2.34 5.81 14.31
N MET A 88 -3.54 5.75 13.70
CA MET A 88 -3.69 5.70 12.24
C MET A 88 -3.16 6.97 11.57
N PHE A 89 -3.47 8.15 12.10
CA PHE A 89 -3.00 9.43 11.57
C PHE A 89 -1.47 9.49 11.49
N ARG A 90 -0.78 9.06 12.55
CA ARG A 90 0.70 9.06 12.61
C ARG A 90 1.30 8.07 11.61
N GLN A 91 0.76 6.85 11.52
CA GLN A 91 1.20 5.86 10.54
C GLN A 91 1.03 6.37 9.11
N LEU A 92 -0.12 6.98 8.80
CA LEU A 92 -0.38 7.56 7.49
C LEU A 92 0.50 8.78 7.22
N CYS A 93 0.78 9.62 8.21
CA CYS A 93 1.73 10.72 8.06
C CYS A 93 3.10 10.21 7.62
N GLU A 94 3.64 9.20 8.31
CA GLU A 94 4.97 8.67 7.98
C GLU A 94 5.05 8.11 6.56
N ARG A 95 3.99 7.43 6.10
CA ARG A 95 3.98 6.78 4.79
C ARG A 95 3.50 7.67 3.65
N LEU A 96 2.53 8.57 3.85
CA LEU A 96 1.98 9.43 2.79
C LEU A 96 2.80 10.69 2.54
N THR A 97 3.46 11.25 3.57
CA THR A 97 4.22 12.50 3.42
C THR A 97 5.19 12.51 2.24
N PRO A 98 6.02 11.47 2.05
CA PRO A 98 6.93 11.43 0.91
C PRO A 98 6.23 11.49 -0.47
N PHE A 99 4.97 11.04 -0.56
CA PHE A 99 4.21 11.01 -1.82
C PHE A 99 3.63 12.37 -2.18
N TYR A 100 2.83 12.97 -1.28
CA TYR A 100 2.18 14.25 -1.58
C TYR A 100 3.14 15.45 -1.54
N GLN A 101 4.34 15.30 -0.98
CA GLN A 101 5.44 16.26 -1.16
C GLN A 101 6.10 16.17 -2.54
N SER A 102 6.02 15.02 -3.19
CA SER A 102 6.73 14.75 -4.45
C SER A 102 5.86 14.83 -5.69
N SER A 103 4.55 14.64 -5.54
CA SER A 103 3.61 14.65 -6.65
C SER A 103 2.28 15.30 -6.24
N SER A 104 1.92 16.37 -6.94
CA SER A 104 0.62 17.04 -6.79
C SER A 104 -0.55 16.15 -7.21
N ARG A 105 -0.30 15.05 -7.94
CA ARG A 105 -1.32 14.05 -8.29
C ARG A 105 -1.92 13.39 -7.05
N CYS A 106 -1.20 13.36 -5.92
CA CYS A 106 -1.69 12.81 -4.66
C CYS A 106 -2.85 13.63 -4.05
N TYR A 107 -3.08 14.87 -4.51
CA TYR A 107 -4.24 15.66 -4.12
C TYR A 107 -5.48 15.37 -4.98
N LYS A 108 -5.46 14.33 -5.81
CA LYS A 108 -6.63 13.84 -6.55
C LYS A 108 -7.22 12.61 -5.87
N THR A 109 -8.53 12.64 -5.63
CA THR A 109 -9.30 11.56 -4.99
C THR A 109 -8.97 10.15 -5.49
N PRO A 110 -9.02 9.83 -6.81
CA PRO A 110 -8.75 8.46 -7.27
C PRO A 110 -7.30 8.03 -7.05
N ILE A 111 -6.35 8.96 -7.08
CA ILE A 111 -4.93 8.67 -6.87
C ILE A 111 -4.66 8.41 -5.38
N LEU A 112 -5.19 9.27 -4.50
CA LEU A 112 -5.03 9.10 -3.06
C LEU A 112 -5.72 7.83 -2.56
N GLN A 113 -6.92 7.52 -3.06
CA GLN A 113 -7.62 6.27 -2.71
C GLN A 113 -6.81 5.04 -3.14
N SER A 114 -6.28 5.04 -4.37
CA SER A 114 -5.44 3.93 -4.86
C SER A 114 -4.18 3.75 -4.00
N LEU A 115 -3.56 4.85 -3.59
CA LEU A 115 -2.43 4.84 -2.67
C LEU A 115 -2.80 4.26 -1.29
N LEU A 116 -3.90 4.71 -0.70
CA LEU A 116 -4.37 4.22 0.60
C LEU A 116 -4.73 2.74 0.57
N ASN A 117 -5.44 2.28 -0.47
CA ASN A 117 -5.77 0.87 -0.67
C ASN A 117 -4.50 0.02 -0.72
N CYS A 118 -3.49 0.45 -1.49
CA CYS A 118 -2.22 -0.26 -1.57
C CYS A 118 -1.49 -0.33 -0.22
N LEU A 119 -1.52 0.74 0.57
CA LEU A 119 -0.92 0.79 1.90
C LEU A 119 -1.66 -0.07 2.92
N GLU A 120 -2.99 -0.19 2.80
CA GLU A 120 -3.84 -1.01 3.68
C GLU A 120 -3.73 -2.50 3.35
N GLU A 121 -3.75 -2.86 2.07
CA GLU A 121 -3.56 -4.24 1.61
C GLU A 121 -2.14 -4.76 1.91
N HIS A 122 -1.15 -3.85 1.90
CA HIS A 122 0.26 -4.18 2.07
C HIS A 122 0.98 -3.22 3.05
N PRO A 123 0.74 -3.36 4.37
CA PRO A 123 1.30 -2.47 5.38
C PRO A 123 2.84 -2.49 5.43
N ASP A 124 3.45 -3.65 5.16
CA ASP A 124 4.90 -3.83 5.22
C ASP A 124 5.62 -3.54 3.88
N MET A 125 4.88 -3.10 2.86
CA MET A 125 5.46 -2.82 1.55
C MET A 125 6.34 -1.56 1.58
N GLU A 126 7.52 -1.63 0.97
CA GLU A 126 8.41 -0.49 0.85
C GLU A 126 7.79 0.61 -0.02
N LEU A 127 8.06 1.87 0.32
CA LEU A 127 7.44 3.02 -0.34
C LEU A 127 7.79 3.09 -1.84
N ALA A 128 8.97 2.64 -2.25
CA ALA A 128 9.35 2.56 -3.66
C ALA A 128 8.48 1.58 -4.46
N VAL A 129 8.15 0.43 -3.86
CA VAL A 129 7.26 -0.56 -4.47
C VAL A 129 5.84 -0.02 -4.54
N VAL A 130 5.36 0.64 -3.48
CA VAL A 130 4.05 1.34 -3.47
C VAL A 130 3.99 2.38 -4.59
N ALA A 131 5.01 3.23 -4.74
CA ALA A 131 5.08 4.26 -5.78
C ALA A 131 4.97 3.67 -7.19
N ARG A 132 5.63 2.54 -7.44
CA ARG A 132 5.54 1.83 -8.72
C ARG A 132 4.16 1.19 -8.92
N THR A 133 3.58 0.60 -7.89
CA THR A 133 2.26 -0.07 -7.93
C THR A 133 1.14 0.91 -8.26
N THR A 134 1.21 2.09 -7.64
CA THR A 134 0.20 3.15 -7.76
C THR A 134 0.43 4.08 -8.96
N GLY A 135 1.50 3.86 -9.74
CA GLY A 135 1.82 4.68 -10.91
C GLY A 135 2.34 6.08 -10.57
N LEU A 136 2.90 6.25 -9.38
CA LEU A 136 3.52 7.48 -8.84
C LEU A 136 5.06 7.40 -8.92
N THR A 137 5.60 6.93 -10.04
CA THR A 137 7.05 6.71 -10.21
C THR A 137 7.88 7.98 -10.09
N GLU A 138 7.28 9.16 -10.30
CA GLU A 138 7.93 10.45 -10.06
C GLU A 138 8.33 10.63 -8.59
N CYS A 139 7.62 10.00 -7.65
CA CYS A 139 7.91 10.06 -6.23
C CYS A 139 9.20 9.30 -5.84
N LEU A 140 9.76 8.47 -6.74
CA LEU A 140 11.04 7.79 -6.53
C LEU A 140 12.22 8.76 -6.37
N LYS A 141 12.06 10.03 -6.76
CA LYS A 141 13.08 11.08 -6.56
C LYS A 141 13.19 11.53 -5.10
N HIS A 142 12.17 11.27 -4.29
CA HIS A 142 12.15 11.65 -2.88
C HIS A 142 13.10 10.78 -2.07
N GLU A 143 13.96 11.38 -1.23
CA GLU A 143 15.01 10.68 -0.50
C GLU A 143 14.50 9.48 0.30
N LYS A 144 13.39 9.64 1.05
CA LYS A 144 12.77 8.53 1.81
C LYS A 144 12.27 7.39 0.92
N ILE A 145 11.68 7.71 -0.23
CA ILE A 145 11.16 6.68 -1.15
C ILE A 145 12.33 5.99 -1.84
N ALA A 146 13.32 6.75 -2.32
CA ALA A 146 14.56 6.22 -2.91
C ALA A 146 15.32 5.33 -1.92
N ALA A 147 15.43 5.74 -0.65
CA ALA A 147 16.08 4.97 0.40
C ALA A 147 15.38 3.62 0.64
N SER A 148 14.05 3.59 0.55
CA SER A 148 13.30 2.33 0.64
C SER A 148 13.55 1.38 -0.54
N ALA A 149 13.96 1.90 -1.71
CA ALA A 149 14.38 1.06 -2.83
C ALA A 149 15.75 0.41 -2.59
N LYS A 150 16.68 1.12 -1.94
CA LYS A 150 18.03 0.60 -1.67
C LYS A 150 18.03 -0.58 -0.68
N ALA A 151 17.03 -0.66 0.20
CA ALA A 151 16.82 -1.83 1.05
C ALA A 151 16.49 -3.08 0.21
N VAL A 152 15.75 -2.92 -0.88
CA VAL A 152 15.48 -3.97 -1.87
C VAL A 152 16.74 -4.33 -2.66
N ASP A 153 17.42 -3.32 -3.20
CA ASP A 153 18.59 -3.50 -4.07
C ASP A 153 19.80 -4.09 -3.31
N ALA A 154 19.88 -3.94 -1.99
CA ALA A 154 20.90 -4.62 -1.18
C ALA A 154 20.73 -6.14 -1.13
N THR A 155 19.51 -6.66 -1.38
CA THR A 155 19.25 -8.10 -1.54
C THR A 155 19.15 -8.53 -3.01
N ASP A 156 19.08 -7.59 -3.95
CA ASP A 156 19.08 -7.79 -5.41
C ASP A 156 20.11 -6.84 -6.06
N ALA A 157 21.39 -7.13 -5.85
CA ALA A 157 22.49 -6.33 -6.40
C ALA A 157 22.49 -6.37 -7.93
N GLY A 158 21.77 -5.43 -8.57
CA GLY A 158 21.93 -5.15 -10.00
C GLY A 158 20.72 -4.60 -10.74
N ASN A 159 19.50 -4.58 -10.16
CA ASN A 159 18.34 -4.12 -10.91
C ASN A 159 17.43 -3.24 -10.07
N THR A 160 17.42 -1.94 -10.35
CA THR A 160 16.51 -0.94 -9.77
C THR A 160 15.03 -1.16 -10.16
N GLU A 161 14.72 -2.24 -10.88
CA GLU A 161 13.37 -2.68 -11.23
C GLU A 161 12.83 -3.65 -10.17
N THR A 162 11.57 -3.50 -9.78
CA THR A 162 10.85 -4.43 -8.87
C THR A 162 11.10 -5.88 -9.31
N SER A 163 11.63 -6.73 -8.42
CA SER A 163 11.94 -8.12 -8.78
C SER A 163 10.67 -8.89 -9.18
N LEU A 164 10.78 -9.93 -10.02
CA LEU A 164 9.62 -10.73 -10.43
C LEU A 164 8.87 -11.26 -9.20
N LEU A 165 9.59 -11.71 -8.18
CA LEU A 165 9.04 -12.16 -6.91
C LEU A 165 8.15 -11.09 -6.25
N GLN A 166 8.65 -9.85 -6.11
CA GLN A 166 7.86 -8.74 -5.57
C GLN A 166 6.68 -8.41 -6.47
N ALA A 167 6.90 -8.41 -7.78
CA ALA A 167 5.88 -8.07 -8.74
C ALA A 167 4.70 -9.07 -8.68
N THR A 168 4.99 -10.37 -8.49
CA THR A 168 4.00 -11.42 -8.31
C THR A 168 3.35 -11.37 -6.93
N LYS A 169 4.12 -11.18 -5.86
CA LYS A 169 3.63 -11.07 -4.47
C LYS A 169 2.61 -9.94 -4.30
N PHE A 170 2.83 -8.82 -4.99
CA PHE A 170 2.04 -7.59 -4.84
C PHE A 170 1.12 -7.31 -6.03
N GLY A 171 1.02 -8.22 -6.99
CA GLY A 171 0.01 -8.16 -8.05
C GLY A 171 0.18 -7.02 -9.07
N PHE A 172 1.40 -6.76 -9.55
CA PHE A 172 1.69 -5.76 -10.60
C PHE A 172 1.17 -6.15 -12.01
N LYS A 173 -0.14 -6.37 -12.15
CA LYS A 173 -0.79 -6.96 -13.33
C LYS A 173 -0.40 -6.29 -14.66
N GLY A 174 -0.37 -4.95 -14.70
CA GLY A 174 -0.10 -4.19 -15.93
C GLY A 174 1.34 -4.26 -16.46
N LYS A 175 2.28 -4.83 -15.72
CA LYS A 175 3.69 -4.96 -16.14
C LYS A 175 4.24 -6.39 -15.99
N MET A 176 3.39 -7.36 -15.62
CA MET A 176 3.79 -8.75 -15.38
C MET A 176 4.57 -9.35 -16.54
N GLU A 177 4.11 -9.15 -17.77
CA GLU A 177 4.75 -9.74 -18.96
C GLU A 177 6.18 -9.24 -19.17
N ASN A 178 6.43 -7.96 -18.88
CA ASN A 178 7.77 -7.40 -18.95
C ASN A 178 8.69 -7.97 -17.86
N PHE A 179 8.17 -8.23 -16.66
CA PHE A 179 8.95 -8.87 -15.60
C PHE A 179 9.26 -10.33 -15.92
N VAL A 180 8.29 -11.09 -16.44
CA VAL A 180 8.47 -12.51 -16.81
C VAL A 180 9.44 -12.66 -17.98
N SER A 181 9.30 -11.86 -19.04
CA SER A 181 10.19 -11.92 -20.22
C SER A 181 11.65 -11.59 -19.90
N LYS A 182 11.90 -10.65 -18.97
CA LYS A 182 13.25 -10.31 -18.51
C LYS A 182 13.80 -11.24 -17.43
N ALA A 183 12.98 -12.12 -16.86
CA ALA A 183 13.41 -13.01 -15.79
C ALA A 183 14.39 -14.06 -16.33
N GLY A 184 15.54 -14.19 -15.64
CA GLY A 184 16.46 -15.31 -15.78
C GLY A 184 16.23 -16.38 -14.70
N ALA A 185 16.96 -17.48 -14.77
CA ALA A 185 16.76 -18.66 -13.92
C ALA A 185 16.87 -18.35 -12.42
N THR A 186 17.77 -17.46 -12.02
CA THR A 186 17.94 -16.99 -10.64
C THR A 186 16.74 -16.19 -10.13
N SER A 187 16.11 -15.37 -10.98
CA SER A 187 14.94 -14.57 -10.62
C SER A 187 13.69 -15.43 -10.39
N LEU A 188 13.55 -16.53 -11.15
CA LEU A 188 12.43 -17.47 -11.02
C LEU A 188 12.52 -18.35 -9.77
N THR A 189 13.74 -18.69 -9.36
CA THR A 189 14.02 -19.61 -8.24
C THR A 189 14.28 -18.90 -6.92
N LYS A 190 14.51 -17.57 -6.94
CA LYS A 190 14.71 -16.77 -5.73
C LYS A 190 13.45 -16.81 -4.86
N GLY A 191 13.63 -17.26 -3.62
CA GLY A 191 12.62 -17.22 -2.56
C GLY A 191 12.73 -15.95 -1.73
N ASP A 192 11.62 -15.55 -1.09
CA ASP A 192 11.65 -14.56 -0.02
C ASP A 192 12.21 -15.16 1.29
N GLU A 193 12.18 -14.40 2.38
CA GLU A 193 12.62 -14.83 3.71
C GLU A 193 11.88 -16.08 4.24
N LYS A 194 10.71 -16.41 3.66
CA LYS A 194 9.91 -17.59 4.00
C LYS A 194 10.13 -18.74 3.01
N GLY A 195 11.00 -18.57 2.02
CA GLY A 195 11.26 -19.53 0.95
C GLY A 195 10.22 -19.51 -0.17
N ASN A 196 9.27 -18.58 -0.17
CA ASN A 196 8.26 -18.50 -1.23
C ASN A 196 8.85 -17.85 -2.48
N THR A 197 8.77 -18.53 -3.61
CA THR A 197 9.20 -18.03 -4.93
C THR A 197 8.06 -17.34 -5.67
N ALA A 198 8.36 -16.73 -6.82
CA ALA A 198 7.34 -16.12 -7.69
C ALA A 198 6.22 -17.13 -8.06
N VAL A 199 6.58 -18.39 -8.27
CA VAL A 199 5.62 -19.48 -8.55
C VAL A 199 4.61 -19.64 -7.41
N HIS A 200 5.05 -19.60 -6.15
CA HIS A 200 4.17 -19.75 -4.97
C HIS A 200 3.12 -18.63 -4.91
N TYR A 201 3.51 -17.41 -5.25
CA TYR A 201 2.60 -16.25 -5.29
C TYR A 201 1.70 -16.23 -6.53
N ALA A 202 2.10 -16.89 -7.62
CA ALA A 202 1.32 -16.97 -8.85
C ALA A 202 0.22 -18.04 -8.84
N VAL A 203 0.17 -18.93 -7.83
CA VAL A 203 -0.79 -20.05 -7.77
C VAL A 203 -2.26 -19.60 -7.89
N GLY A 204 -2.60 -18.41 -7.37
CA GLY A 204 -3.93 -17.82 -7.49
C GLY A 204 -4.22 -17.10 -8.82
N GLN A 205 -3.25 -17.07 -9.75
CA GLN A 205 -3.31 -16.35 -11.02
C GLN A 205 -2.87 -17.29 -12.16
N PRO A 206 -3.76 -18.15 -12.67
CA PRO A 206 -3.41 -19.22 -13.62
C PRO A 206 -2.64 -18.70 -14.85
N GLU A 207 -3.10 -17.59 -15.44
CA GLU A 207 -2.44 -16.98 -16.61
C GLU A 207 -1.00 -16.51 -16.32
N LEU A 208 -0.74 -16.02 -15.10
CA LEU A 208 0.59 -15.58 -14.70
C LEU A 208 1.48 -16.80 -14.38
N LEU A 209 0.91 -17.81 -13.72
CA LEU A 209 1.60 -19.06 -13.42
C LEU A 209 2.08 -19.74 -14.71
N ASP A 210 1.22 -19.86 -15.71
CA ASP A 210 1.56 -20.46 -17.00
C ASP A 210 2.71 -19.71 -17.69
N LYS A 211 2.70 -18.38 -17.66
CA LYS A 211 3.77 -17.55 -18.22
C LYS A 211 5.10 -17.75 -17.49
N ILE A 212 5.08 -17.82 -16.16
CA ILE A 212 6.27 -18.07 -15.34
C ILE A 212 6.86 -19.46 -15.61
N LEU A 213 5.99 -20.48 -15.72
CA LEU A 213 6.41 -21.86 -16.01
C LEU A 213 6.95 -21.99 -17.43
N LEU A 214 6.28 -21.40 -18.43
CA LEU A 214 6.79 -21.39 -19.81
C LEU A 214 8.17 -20.75 -19.86
N ARG A 215 8.35 -19.60 -19.21
CA ARG A 215 9.66 -18.95 -19.14
C ARG A 215 10.73 -19.84 -18.50
N ALA A 216 10.37 -20.60 -17.46
CA ALA A 216 11.30 -21.54 -16.83
C ALA A 216 11.73 -22.69 -17.76
N THR A 217 10.91 -23.05 -18.75
CA THR A 217 11.27 -24.08 -19.76
C THR A 217 12.16 -23.56 -20.88
N GLU A 218 12.22 -22.23 -21.07
CA GLU A 218 13.02 -21.58 -22.11
C GLU A 218 14.45 -21.24 -21.67
N LEU A 219 14.76 -21.40 -20.37
CA LEU A 219 16.03 -21.04 -19.73
C LEU A 219 16.86 -22.28 -19.41
#